data_AF-A0A7S1W3W7-F1
#
_entry.id   AF-A0A7S1W3W7-F1
#
_cell.length_a   1.000
_cell.length_b   1.000
_cell.length_c   1.000
_cell.angle_alpha   90.00
_cell.angle_beta   90.00
_cell.angle_gamma   90.00
#
_symmetry.space_group_name_H-M   'P 1'
#
loop_
_entity.id
_entity.type
_entity.pdbx_description
1 polymer ?
#
loop_
_entity_poly.entity_id
_entity_poly.type
_entity_poly.pdbx_seq_one_letter_code
_entity_poly.pdbx_strand_id
1 'polypeptide(L)'
;VAAASGSSSSTAKDAEAFAVGSVIEGIHAEGPIIEDTGGLPESDRTMPLADFKALCKQMPSLRIMTIAPAAEARCDYARLRHLADLGVRASLGHDKQASERAVVGALRVLSEAAEAKAGGTADHTPHLTHVFNVMAFHHRQPGLVNFALCRNLPRHPHYDGIRGIGAPTAEIIGDLIHVHPISVGALLSARSPSEDVALISDCIAAYDPGRRLRYNGRQVMVRAEGGCYLIDPLGRPTTTLAGSTVTLADQLRTLIDVFNIDVVAACRMLATTPARIAHVGDRVGSIAVGRKANLLVVTAALRRSRAAWCTARGPTTSRTARTACCAPPCPRRCETCLGESEAASIPWKRARYFMVLPFSDAIRANMWSAPLKFHDGYLKK
;
A
#
# COMPACT_ATOMS: atom_id res chain seq x y z
N VAL A 1 27.15 9.18 -6.77
CA VAL A 1 28.33 9.77 -7.46
C VAL A 1 28.32 9.29 -8.90
N ALA A 2 27.91 10.15 -9.83
CA ALA A 2 28.25 10.13 -11.25
C ALA A 2 27.91 11.52 -11.80
N ALA A 3 28.92 12.21 -12.32
CA ALA A 3 28.93 13.63 -12.65
C ALA A 3 28.53 13.91 -14.12
N ALA A 4 28.10 15.14 -14.34
CA ALA A 4 27.58 15.73 -15.57
C ALA A 4 28.66 16.13 -16.60
N SER A 5 28.23 16.39 -17.84
CA SER A 5 28.74 17.50 -18.66
C SER A 5 27.77 17.89 -19.79
N GLY A 6 27.54 19.20 -19.97
CA GLY A 6 26.76 19.75 -21.08
C GLY A 6 26.14 21.13 -20.79
N SER A 7 26.89 22.22 -21.04
CA SER A 7 26.42 23.63 -21.12
C SER A 7 25.69 23.88 -22.45
N SER A 8 24.67 24.74 -22.63
CA SER A 8 24.64 26.17 -22.34
C SER A 8 23.29 26.83 -22.75
N SER A 9 23.05 28.03 -22.20
CA SER A 9 22.24 29.15 -22.69
C SER A 9 20.73 29.28 -22.32
N SER A 10 20.51 30.28 -21.46
CA SER A 10 19.35 31.13 -21.12
C SER A 10 18.03 30.99 -21.89
N THR A 11 16.95 30.70 -21.16
CA THR A 11 15.83 31.63 -20.92
C THR A 11 15.12 31.21 -19.64
N ALA A 12 14.88 32.16 -18.73
CA ALA A 12 14.13 31.93 -17.51
C ALA A 12 12.67 31.55 -17.83
N LYS A 13 12.34 30.28 -17.61
CA LYS A 13 10.98 29.84 -17.30
C LYS A 13 11.06 29.08 -15.99
N ASP A 14 10.58 29.72 -14.92
CA ASP A 14 10.27 29.12 -13.63
C ASP A 14 9.12 28.10 -13.79
N ALA A 15 9.36 27.04 -14.55
CA ALA A 15 8.66 25.79 -14.38
C ALA A 15 9.45 25.05 -13.30
N GLU A 16 9.08 25.27 -12.03
CA GLU A 16 9.43 24.32 -10.97
C GLU A 16 9.07 22.93 -11.49
N ALA A 17 10.08 22.14 -11.83
CA ALA A 17 9.89 20.78 -12.26
C ALA A 17 9.27 20.03 -11.08
N PHE A 18 7.95 19.82 -11.12
CA PHE A 18 7.28 18.90 -10.21
C PHE A 18 8.05 17.59 -10.27
N ALA A 19 8.57 17.13 -9.13
CA ALA A 19 9.29 15.88 -9.07
C ALA A 19 8.31 14.75 -9.44
N VAL A 20 8.42 14.25 -10.66
CA VAL A 20 7.59 13.15 -11.17
C VAL A 20 8.09 11.85 -10.53
N GLY A 21 7.32 11.31 -9.59
CA GLY A 21 7.64 10.02 -8.99
C GLY A 21 6.98 9.79 -7.64
N SER A 22 6.90 8.52 -7.24
CA SER A 22 6.42 8.13 -5.91
C SER A 22 7.35 8.66 -4.82
N VAL A 23 6.78 9.04 -3.68
CA VAL A 23 7.54 9.42 -2.49
C VAL A 23 7.77 8.18 -1.63
N ILE A 24 9.00 7.97 -1.20
CA ILE A 24 9.35 6.91 -0.24
C ILE A 24 9.07 7.45 1.17
N GLU A 25 8.05 6.90 1.83
CA GLU A 25 7.61 7.35 3.16
C GLU A 25 8.22 6.52 4.32
N GLY A 26 8.89 5.41 4.01
CA GLY A 26 9.57 4.58 4.99
C GLY A 26 9.94 3.19 4.48
N ILE A 27 10.30 2.31 5.42
CA ILE A 27 10.64 0.91 5.19
C ILE A 27 9.55 0.02 5.79
N HIS A 28 9.07 -0.93 5.00
CA HIS A 28 8.43 -2.16 5.48
C HIS A 28 9.47 -3.27 5.42
N ALA A 29 9.93 -3.74 6.57
CA ALA A 29 10.86 -4.86 6.64
C ALA A 29 10.06 -6.17 6.70
N GLU A 30 10.07 -6.95 5.63
CA GLU A 30 9.42 -8.26 5.63
C GLU A 30 10.40 -9.34 6.15
N GLY A 31 10.29 -9.69 7.43
CA GLY A 31 11.28 -10.51 8.14
C GLY A 31 12.39 -9.69 8.80
N PRO A 32 13.45 -10.33 9.33
CA PRO A 32 13.84 -11.74 9.11
C PRO A 32 13.20 -12.75 10.07
N ILE A 33 12.37 -12.31 11.01
CA ILE A 33 11.78 -13.19 12.02
C ILE A 33 10.51 -13.86 11.45
N ILE A 34 10.69 -14.87 10.60
CA ILE A 34 9.61 -15.57 9.91
C ILE A 34 9.74 -17.10 10.03
N GLU A 35 8.62 -17.84 10.04
CA GLU A 35 8.65 -19.32 10.11
C GLU A 35 8.70 -19.96 8.73
N ASP A 36 7.97 -19.38 7.78
CA ASP A 36 7.82 -19.87 6.42
C ASP A 36 8.32 -18.80 5.44
N THR A 37 9.25 -19.18 4.55
CA THR A 37 9.87 -18.20 3.64
C THR A 37 9.00 -17.87 2.44
N GLY A 38 8.29 -18.86 1.88
CA GLY A 38 7.61 -18.71 0.60
C GLY A 38 8.57 -18.22 -0.49
N GLY A 39 8.29 -17.05 -1.05
CA GLY A 39 9.16 -16.37 -2.02
C GLY A 39 10.44 -15.77 -1.44
N LEU A 40 10.49 -15.50 -0.13
CA LEU A 40 11.63 -14.88 0.54
C LEU A 40 12.84 -15.82 0.65
N PRO A 41 14.07 -15.27 0.78
CA PRO A 41 15.24 -16.08 1.09
C PRO A 41 15.16 -16.68 2.51
N GLU A 42 16.11 -17.56 2.82
CA GLU A 42 16.29 -18.04 4.18
C GLU A 42 16.50 -16.86 5.15
N SER A 43 15.89 -16.95 6.31
CA SER A 43 15.80 -15.86 7.28
C SER A 43 16.13 -16.36 8.69
N ASP A 44 16.67 -15.48 9.54
CA ASP A 44 17.03 -15.82 10.92
C ASP A 44 15.83 -15.66 11.86
N ARG A 45 15.03 -16.72 11.98
CA ARG A 45 13.87 -16.80 12.87
C ARG A 45 14.22 -16.86 14.36
N THR A 46 15.49 -17.08 14.68
CA THR A 46 15.99 -17.27 16.06
C THR A 46 16.83 -16.10 16.55
N MET A 47 16.92 -15.02 15.77
CA MET A 47 17.74 -13.86 16.05
C MET A 47 17.61 -13.39 17.51
N PRO A 48 18.71 -13.36 18.28
CA PRO A 48 18.70 -12.84 19.64
C PRO A 48 18.19 -11.40 19.71
N LEU A 49 17.57 -11.04 20.83
CA LEU A 49 16.99 -9.69 21.00
C LEU A 49 18.04 -8.57 20.82
N ALA A 50 19.29 -8.79 21.22
CA ALA A 50 20.36 -7.81 21.06
C ALA A 50 20.65 -7.51 19.58
N ASP A 51 20.74 -8.55 18.75
CA ASP A 51 20.98 -8.42 17.31
C ASP A 51 19.76 -7.83 16.60
N PHE A 52 18.56 -8.22 17.01
CA PHE A 52 17.32 -7.65 16.50
C PHE A 52 17.23 -6.13 16.77
N LYS A 53 17.61 -5.70 17.98
CA LYS A 53 17.70 -4.26 18.33
C LYS A 53 18.74 -3.54 17.46
N ALA A 54 19.89 -4.17 17.22
CA ALA A 54 20.93 -3.61 16.36
C ALA A 54 20.44 -3.48 14.91
N LEU A 55 19.73 -4.48 14.38
CA LEU A 55 19.11 -4.46 13.06
C LEU A 55 18.08 -3.32 12.94
N CYS A 56 17.17 -3.19 13.90
CA CYS A 56 16.17 -2.10 13.89
C CYS A 56 16.85 -0.71 13.88
N LYS A 57 17.96 -0.55 14.63
CA LYS A 57 18.73 0.70 14.66
C LYS A 57 19.35 1.06 13.31
N GLN A 58 19.64 0.09 12.45
CA GLN A 58 20.15 0.33 11.09
C GLN A 58 19.07 0.84 10.13
N MET A 59 17.79 0.76 10.51
CA MET A 59 16.65 1.19 9.71
C MET A 59 15.88 2.34 10.38
N PRO A 60 16.44 3.56 10.45
CA PRO A 60 15.78 4.70 11.12
C PRO A 60 14.44 5.11 10.46
N SER A 61 14.18 4.67 9.23
CA SER A 61 12.92 4.89 8.51
C SER A 61 11.97 3.69 8.59
N LEU A 62 12.22 2.71 9.46
CA LEU A 62 11.35 1.56 9.68
C LEU A 62 9.97 2.02 10.17
N ARG A 63 8.92 1.56 9.49
CA ARG A 63 7.51 1.87 9.80
C ARG A 63 6.73 0.62 10.13
N ILE A 64 6.96 -0.44 9.37
CA ILE A 64 6.27 -1.72 9.49
C ILE A 64 7.32 -2.82 9.49
N MET A 65 7.12 -3.87 10.28
CA MET A 65 7.90 -5.10 10.18
C MET A 65 6.99 -6.31 10.19
N THR A 66 7.11 -7.18 9.16
CA THR A 66 6.47 -8.49 9.15
C THR A 66 7.23 -9.45 10.06
N ILE A 67 6.52 -10.10 10.98
CA ILE A 67 7.10 -10.96 12.01
C ILE A 67 6.15 -12.12 12.36
N ALA A 68 6.70 -13.34 12.46
CA ALA A 68 5.93 -14.54 12.71
C ALA A 68 5.61 -14.70 14.21
N PRO A 69 4.33 -14.83 14.60
CA PRO A 69 3.95 -14.97 16.01
C PRO A 69 4.47 -16.26 16.66
N ALA A 70 4.60 -17.37 15.93
CA ALA A 70 5.14 -18.62 16.48
C ALA A 70 6.65 -18.50 16.78
N ALA A 71 7.40 -17.75 15.97
CA ALA A 71 8.80 -17.44 16.25
C ALA A 71 8.93 -16.56 17.51
N GLU A 72 8.04 -15.57 17.66
CA GLU A 72 8.00 -14.68 18.82
C GLU A 72 7.62 -15.40 20.11
N ALA A 73 6.71 -16.37 20.05
CA ALA A 73 6.31 -17.15 21.21
C ALA A 73 7.49 -17.89 21.87
N ARG A 74 8.59 -18.16 21.13
CA ARG A 74 9.80 -18.81 21.65
C ARG A 74 10.68 -17.88 22.51
N CYS A 75 10.51 -16.56 22.37
CA CYS A 75 11.26 -15.56 23.13
C CYS A 75 10.31 -14.65 23.93
N ASP A 76 9.14 -15.16 24.31
CA ASP A 76 8.12 -14.43 25.05
C ASP A 76 7.75 -13.09 24.40
N TYR A 77 7.75 -13.00 23.07
CA TYR A 77 7.38 -11.79 22.32
C TYR A 77 8.28 -10.57 22.60
N ALA A 78 9.52 -10.77 23.06
CA ALA A 78 10.42 -9.68 23.41
C ALA A 78 10.75 -8.76 22.21
N ARG A 79 10.75 -9.27 20.98
CA ARG A 79 11.02 -8.46 19.78
C ARG A 79 9.77 -7.65 19.39
N LEU A 80 8.56 -8.20 19.55
CA LEU A 80 7.32 -7.41 19.41
C LEU A 80 7.26 -6.23 20.38
N ARG A 81 7.62 -6.44 21.66
CA ARG A 81 7.71 -5.35 22.64
C ARG A 81 8.67 -4.26 22.17
N HIS A 82 9.83 -4.67 21.65
CA HIS A 82 10.80 -3.73 21.13
C HIS A 82 10.28 -2.93 19.91
N LEU A 83 9.59 -3.57 18.96
CA LEU A 83 8.96 -2.88 17.84
C LEU A 83 7.92 -1.87 18.32
N ALA A 84 7.08 -2.27 19.27
CA ALA A 84 6.09 -1.40 19.87
C ALA A 84 6.75 -0.21 20.58
N ASP A 85 7.84 -0.40 21.32
CA ASP A 85 8.64 0.66 21.95
C ASP A 85 9.13 1.69 20.93
N LEU A 86 9.62 1.23 19.78
CA LEU A 86 10.07 2.08 18.67
C LEU A 86 8.92 2.80 17.92
N GLY A 87 7.66 2.41 18.16
CA GLY A 87 6.52 2.90 17.38
C GLY A 87 6.48 2.32 15.96
N VAL A 88 7.09 1.15 15.75
CA VAL A 88 7.02 0.39 14.49
C VAL A 88 5.79 -0.52 14.54
N ARG A 89 4.98 -0.51 13.48
CA ARG A 89 3.84 -1.42 13.33
C ARG A 89 4.35 -2.85 13.16
N ALA A 90 4.09 -3.69 14.15
CA ALA A 90 4.26 -5.13 13.97
C ALA A 90 3.13 -5.66 13.07
N SER A 91 3.51 -6.31 11.97
CA SER A 91 2.61 -7.03 11.08
C SER A 91 2.83 -8.53 11.21
N LEU A 92 1.80 -9.29 11.52
CA LEU A 92 1.92 -10.74 11.67
C LEU A 92 1.79 -11.41 10.30
N GLY A 93 2.74 -12.27 9.95
CA GLY A 93 2.76 -12.93 8.65
C GLY A 93 3.87 -13.97 8.53
N HIS A 94 3.92 -14.66 7.39
CA HIS A 94 4.92 -15.70 7.10
C HIS A 94 5.00 -16.81 8.16
N ASP A 95 3.83 -17.29 8.56
CA ASP A 95 3.68 -18.28 9.62
C ASP A 95 2.45 -19.16 9.37
N LYS A 96 2.68 -20.31 8.75
CA LYS A 96 1.66 -21.35 8.54
C LYS A 96 1.42 -22.19 9.78
N GLN A 97 2.30 -22.09 10.78
CA GLN A 97 2.26 -22.85 12.02
C GLN A 97 1.76 -22.02 13.22
N ALA A 98 1.31 -20.79 12.95
CA ALA A 98 0.78 -19.87 13.94
C ALA A 98 -0.44 -20.48 14.64
N SER A 99 -0.22 -21.03 15.83
CA SER A 99 -1.30 -21.46 16.71
C SER A 99 -2.09 -20.26 17.24
N GLU A 100 -3.36 -20.48 17.58
CA GLU A 100 -4.19 -19.50 18.27
C GLU A 100 -3.48 -18.87 19.47
N ARG A 101 -2.81 -19.70 20.30
CA ARG A 101 -2.07 -19.22 21.47
C ARG A 101 -0.96 -18.24 21.11
N ALA A 102 -0.23 -18.50 20.02
CA ALA A 102 0.84 -17.63 19.55
C ALA A 102 0.27 -16.31 19.01
N VAL A 103 -0.82 -16.36 18.25
CA VAL A 103 -1.47 -15.16 17.72
C VAL A 103 -2.05 -14.31 18.85
N VAL A 104 -2.79 -14.91 19.79
CA VAL A 104 -3.37 -14.20 20.95
C VAL A 104 -2.29 -13.61 21.84
N GLY A 105 -1.18 -14.33 22.08
CA GLY A 105 -0.06 -13.81 22.85
C GLY A 105 0.60 -12.60 22.18
N ALA A 106 0.82 -12.65 20.87
CA ALA A 106 1.33 -11.51 20.10
C ALA A 106 0.38 -10.31 20.18
N LEU A 107 -0.92 -10.52 19.95
CA LEU A 107 -1.93 -9.46 20.03
C LEU A 107 -2.02 -8.86 21.43
N ARG A 108 -1.88 -9.67 22.49
CA ARG A 108 -1.92 -9.20 23.89
C ARG A 108 -0.75 -8.26 24.19
N VAL A 109 0.46 -8.65 23.82
CA VAL A 109 1.66 -7.83 24.00
C VAL A 109 1.55 -6.51 23.25
N LEU A 110 0.99 -6.52 22.04
CA LEU A 110 0.73 -5.30 21.27
C LEU A 110 -0.38 -4.44 21.91
N SER A 111 -1.42 -5.06 22.50
CA SER A 111 -2.47 -4.39 23.26
C SER A 111 -1.91 -3.67 24.48
N GLU A 112 -1.12 -4.37 25.30
CA GLU A 112 -0.49 -3.82 26.51
C GLU A 112 0.42 -2.64 26.15
N ALA A 113 1.19 -2.75 25.07
CA ALA A 113 2.05 -1.67 24.60
C ALA A 113 1.24 -0.46 24.08
N ALA A 114 0.09 -0.69 23.47
CA ALA A 114 -0.82 0.37 23.04
C ALA A 114 -1.42 1.12 24.24
N GLU A 115 -1.89 0.39 25.25
CA GLU A 115 -2.47 0.95 26.48
C GLU A 115 -1.44 1.77 27.27
N ALA A 116 -0.21 1.26 27.41
CA ALA A 116 0.89 1.98 28.06
C ALA A 116 1.23 3.30 27.36
N LYS A 117 0.90 3.42 26.08
CA LYS A 117 1.15 4.59 25.23
C LYS A 117 -0.12 5.42 24.93
N ALA A 118 -1.24 5.16 25.60
CA ALA A 118 -2.54 5.78 25.34
C ALA A 118 -2.59 7.33 25.52
N GLY A 119 -1.48 7.98 25.87
CA GLY A 119 -1.28 9.43 25.74
C GLY A 119 -0.78 9.91 24.37
N GLY A 120 -0.54 8.99 23.41
CA GLY A 120 -0.06 9.27 22.06
C GLY A 120 -1.16 9.19 21.00
N THR A 121 -1.00 9.93 19.89
CA THR A 121 -1.96 10.00 18.78
C THR A 121 -1.79 8.88 17.73
N ALA A 122 -0.98 7.86 18.01
CA ALA A 122 -0.66 6.83 17.03
C ALA A 122 -1.68 5.69 17.06
N ASP A 123 -2.16 5.28 15.89
CA ASP A 123 -2.97 4.08 15.72
C ASP A 123 -2.13 2.83 16.04
N HIS A 124 -2.45 2.11 17.11
CA HIS A 124 -1.72 0.92 17.55
C HIS A 124 -2.40 -0.41 17.16
N THR A 125 -3.41 -0.39 16.28
CA THR A 125 -4.08 -1.61 15.84
C THR A 125 -3.07 -2.57 15.20
N PRO A 126 -3.01 -3.86 15.59
CA PRO A 126 -2.11 -4.81 14.95
C PRO A 126 -2.42 -4.98 13.46
N HIS A 127 -1.47 -5.52 12.72
CA HIS A 127 -1.56 -5.67 11.27
C HIS A 127 -1.26 -7.11 10.83
N LEU A 128 -1.81 -7.54 9.69
CA LEU A 128 -1.56 -8.85 9.07
C LEU A 128 -1.07 -8.66 7.63
N THR A 129 0.09 -9.22 7.30
CA THR A 129 0.72 -9.09 5.97
C THR A 129 0.03 -10.01 4.97
N HIS A 130 -0.28 -9.52 3.75
CA HIS A 130 -0.78 -10.27 2.58
C HIS A 130 -1.63 -11.54 2.87
N VAL A 131 -2.70 -11.37 3.65
CA VAL A 131 -3.60 -12.42 4.15
C VAL A 131 -3.85 -13.53 3.12
N PHE A 132 -3.86 -14.77 3.63
CA PHE A 132 -3.85 -16.06 2.91
C PHE A 132 -2.48 -16.51 2.40
N ASN A 133 -1.57 -15.59 2.05
CA ASN A 133 -0.26 -15.95 1.52
C ASN A 133 0.69 -16.29 2.66
N VAL A 134 1.34 -17.45 2.58
CA VAL A 134 2.27 -17.93 3.61
C VAL A 134 1.62 -17.94 5.01
N MET A 135 0.32 -18.26 5.06
CA MET A 135 -0.48 -18.45 6.26
C MET A 135 -1.35 -19.69 6.09
N ALA A 136 -1.93 -20.20 7.19
CA ALA A 136 -2.88 -21.31 7.16
C ALA A 136 -4.25 -20.90 7.73
N PHE A 137 -5.30 -21.46 7.15
CA PHE A 137 -6.65 -21.49 7.71
C PHE A 137 -6.97 -22.90 8.16
N HIS A 138 -7.56 -23.04 9.35
CA HIS A 138 -8.14 -24.30 9.77
C HIS A 138 -9.33 -24.07 10.70
N HIS A 139 -10.40 -24.85 10.53
CA HIS A 139 -11.66 -24.66 11.26
C HIS A 139 -11.58 -25.11 12.75
N ARG A 140 -10.67 -26.04 13.10
CA ARG A 140 -10.45 -26.52 14.48
C ARG A 140 -9.17 -26.01 15.14
N GLN A 141 -8.27 -25.40 14.36
CA GLN A 141 -6.96 -24.96 14.82
C GLN A 141 -6.72 -23.56 14.26
N PRO A 142 -7.37 -22.53 14.83
CA PRO A 142 -7.36 -21.21 14.24
C PRO A 142 -5.96 -20.63 14.22
N GLY A 143 -5.58 -20.07 13.07
CA GLY A 143 -4.32 -19.36 12.83
C GLY A 143 -4.55 -17.97 12.24
N LEU A 144 -3.51 -17.38 11.64
CA LEU A 144 -3.55 -15.99 11.15
C LEU A 144 -4.73 -15.68 10.22
N VAL A 145 -5.08 -16.60 9.30
CA VAL A 145 -6.22 -16.40 8.40
C VAL A 145 -7.56 -16.35 9.15
N ASN A 146 -7.73 -17.17 10.19
CA ASN A 146 -8.93 -17.14 11.02
C ASN A 146 -9.09 -15.79 11.72
N PHE A 147 -8.00 -15.22 12.25
CA PHE A 147 -7.99 -13.88 12.84
C PHE A 147 -8.23 -12.78 11.80
N ALA A 148 -7.70 -12.93 10.57
CA ALA A 148 -7.97 -11.99 9.48
C ALA A 148 -9.46 -11.91 9.13
N LEU A 149 -10.14 -13.06 9.08
CA LEU A 149 -11.58 -13.17 8.80
C LEU A 149 -12.46 -12.84 10.02
N CYS A 150 -11.87 -12.64 11.20
CA CYS A 150 -12.62 -12.35 12.41
C CYS A 150 -12.74 -10.83 12.61
N ARG A 151 -13.93 -10.27 12.35
CA ARG A 151 -14.20 -8.85 12.66
C ARG A 151 -14.35 -8.58 14.15
N ASN A 152 -14.95 -9.51 14.88
CA ASN A 152 -15.20 -9.38 16.31
C ASN A 152 -14.80 -10.69 17.00
N LEU A 153 -13.90 -10.59 17.98
CA LEU A 153 -13.46 -11.75 18.75
C LEU A 153 -14.62 -12.32 19.59
N PRO A 154 -14.74 -13.65 19.72
CA PRO A 154 -15.78 -14.29 20.54
C PRO A 154 -15.77 -13.77 21.98
N ARG A 155 -16.93 -13.75 22.65
CA ARG A 155 -17.04 -13.43 24.10
C ARG A 155 -16.53 -14.60 24.94
N HIS A 156 -15.24 -14.60 25.26
CA HIS A 156 -14.54 -15.65 25.98
C HIS A 156 -13.30 -15.08 26.70
N PRO A 157 -13.00 -15.49 27.94
CA PRO A 157 -11.87 -14.97 28.74
C PRO A 157 -10.50 -15.04 28.06
N HIS A 158 -10.32 -16.01 27.17
CA HIS A 158 -9.08 -16.15 26.38
C HIS A 158 -8.73 -14.88 25.59
N TYR A 159 -9.74 -14.13 25.13
CA TYR A 159 -9.57 -12.95 24.28
C TYR A 159 -9.76 -11.61 25.00
N ASP A 160 -10.08 -11.61 26.30
CA ASP A 160 -10.48 -10.37 26.98
C ASP A 160 -9.38 -9.29 26.95
N GLY A 161 -8.13 -9.69 27.17
CA GLY A 161 -6.95 -8.81 27.09
C GLY A 161 -6.57 -8.33 25.68
N ILE A 162 -7.36 -8.65 24.65
CA ILE A 162 -7.14 -8.15 23.27
C ILE A 162 -8.42 -7.55 22.66
N ARG A 163 -9.51 -7.41 23.41
CA ARG A 163 -10.74 -6.82 22.88
C ARG A 163 -10.60 -5.33 22.59
N GLY A 164 -9.85 -4.61 23.42
CA GLY A 164 -9.72 -3.16 23.36
C GLY A 164 -9.07 -2.65 22.07
N ILE A 165 -8.19 -3.44 21.47
CA ILE A 165 -7.49 -3.11 20.22
C ILE A 165 -8.26 -3.48 18.95
N GLY A 166 -9.42 -4.12 19.08
CA GLY A 166 -10.21 -4.59 17.94
C GLY A 166 -9.54 -5.72 17.16
N ALA A 167 -10.13 -6.04 16.00
CA ALA A 167 -9.53 -7.00 15.08
C ALA A 167 -8.32 -6.39 14.36
N PRO A 168 -7.25 -7.17 14.10
CA PRO A 168 -6.10 -6.67 13.37
C PRO A 168 -6.51 -6.22 11.97
N THR A 169 -5.89 -5.15 11.48
CA THR A 169 -6.01 -4.72 10.07
C THR A 169 -5.35 -5.77 9.16
N ALA A 170 -5.78 -5.84 7.91
CA ALA A 170 -5.35 -6.86 6.96
C ALA A 170 -4.87 -6.23 5.66
N GLU A 171 -3.70 -6.65 5.17
CA GLU A 171 -3.27 -6.39 3.79
C GLU A 171 -3.62 -7.59 2.90
N ILE A 172 -4.02 -7.33 1.65
CA ILE A 172 -4.31 -8.36 0.65
C ILE A 172 -3.81 -7.94 -0.74
N ILE A 173 -3.35 -8.92 -1.52
CA ILE A 173 -2.93 -8.72 -2.91
C ILE A 173 -4.13 -8.99 -3.83
N GLY A 174 -4.67 -7.93 -4.43
CA GLY A 174 -5.88 -7.96 -5.27
C GLY A 174 -5.64 -8.32 -6.73
N ASP A 175 -4.60 -9.11 -7.04
CA ASP A 175 -4.26 -9.48 -8.43
C ASP A 175 -5.08 -10.66 -8.97
N LEU A 176 -5.85 -11.32 -8.11
CA LEU A 176 -6.58 -12.55 -8.44
C LEU A 176 -5.64 -13.60 -9.05
N ILE A 177 -4.46 -13.76 -8.45
CA ILE A 177 -3.52 -14.85 -8.70
C ILE A 177 -3.03 -15.36 -7.34
N HIS A 178 -2.58 -14.45 -6.47
CA HIS A 178 -2.19 -14.76 -5.10
C HIS A 178 -3.37 -15.30 -4.30
N VAL A 179 -4.54 -14.69 -4.47
CA VAL A 179 -5.75 -15.04 -3.73
C VAL A 179 -6.91 -15.26 -4.70
N HIS A 180 -7.60 -16.40 -4.54
CA HIS A 180 -8.79 -16.72 -5.31
C HIS A 180 -9.90 -15.66 -5.08
N PRO A 181 -10.67 -15.24 -6.11
CA PRO A 181 -11.71 -14.22 -5.98
C PRO A 181 -12.70 -14.50 -4.84
N ILE A 182 -13.12 -15.75 -4.67
CA ILE A 182 -13.98 -16.18 -3.55
C ILE A 182 -13.34 -15.89 -2.18
N SER A 183 -12.04 -16.14 -2.01
CA SER A 183 -11.34 -15.88 -0.75
C SER A 183 -11.16 -14.38 -0.50
N VAL A 184 -10.90 -13.59 -1.55
CA VAL A 184 -10.92 -12.12 -1.45
C VAL A 184 -12.31 -11.66 -1.02
N GLY A 185 -13.37 -12.12 -1.70
CA GLY A 185 -14.75 -11.80 -1.38
C GLY A 185 -15.15 -12.20 0.05
N ALA A 186 -14.65 -13.34 0.55
CA ALA A 186 -14.86 -13.76 1.93
C ALA A 186 -14.22 -12.79 2.93
N LEU A 187 -12.98 -12.34 2.69
CA LEU A 187 -12.35 -11.32 3.53
C LEU A 187 -13.11 -9.99 3.49
N LEU A 188 -13.49 -9.52 2.30
CA LEU A 188 -14.23 -8.26 2.14
C LEU A 188 -15.60 -8.32 2.81
N SER A 189 -16.28 -9.47 2.76
CA SER A 189 -17.58 -9.67 3.40
C SER A 189 -17.49 -9.80 4.92
N ALA A 190 -16.40 -10.40 5.41
CA ALA A 190 -16.20 -10.61 6.84
C ALA A 190 -15.77 -9.32 7.57
N ARG A 191 -15.11 -8.39 6.88
CA ARG A 191 -14.52 -7.18 7.47
C ARG A 191 -15.29 -5.90 7.11
N SER A 192 -14.81 -4.76 7.58
CA SER A 192 -15.20 -3.45 7.04
C SER A 192 -14.12 -3.05 6.02
N PRO A 193 -14.31 -3.28 4.71
CA PRO A 193 -13.24 -3.12 3.73
C PRO A 193 -12.56 -1.76 3.79
N SER A 194 -13.35 -0.68 3.81
CA SER A 194 -12.84 0.70 3.79
C SER A 194 -12.07 1.12 5.03
N GLU A 195 -12.21 0.39 6.13
CA GLU A 195 -11.59 0.73 7.41
C GLU A 195 -10.40 -0.20 7.71
N ASP A 196 -10.56 -1.51 7.49
CA ASP A 196 -9.64 -2.51 8.03
C ASP A 196 -8.77 -3.20 6.99
N VAL A 197 -9.12 -3.10 5.70
CA VAL A 197 -8.45 -3.84 4.62
C VAL A 197 -7.66 -2.88 3.74
N ALA A 198 -6.36 -3.14 3.61
CA ALA A 198 -5.48 -2.45 2.67
C ALA A 198 -5.18 -3.34 1.47
N LEU A 199 -5.25 -2.77 0.27
CA LEU A 199 -4.77 -3.45 -0.93
C LEU A 199 -3.31 -3.07 -1.18
N ILE A 200 -2.46 -4.07 -1.31
CA ILE A 200 -1.04 -3.93 -1.59
C ILE A 200 -0.69 -4.62 -2.89
N SER A 201 0.34 -4.12 -3.57
CA SER A 201 0.81 -4.79 -4.78
C SER A 201 1.67 -5.99 -4.45
N ASP A 202 2.52 -5.92 -3.43
CA ASP A 202 3.65 -6.87 -3.26
C ASP A 202 4.43 -7.07 -4.58
N CYS A 203 4.55 -5.99 -5.37
CA CYS A 203 5.10 -6.08 -6.72
C CYS A 203 6.63 -6.04 -6.70
N ILE A 204 7.27 -6.96 -7.41
CA ILE A 204 8.74 -6.98 -7.58
C ILE A 204 9.18 -6.73 -9.02
N ALA A 205 8.25 -6.78 -9.98
CA ALA A 205 8.52 -6.54 -11.39
C ALA A 205 7.30 -5.95 -12.09
N ALA A 206 7.52 -5.25 -13.21
CA ALA A 206 6.46 -4.95 -14.15
C ALA A 206 5.99 -6.23 -14.85
N TYR A 207 4.74 -6.26 -15.30
CA TYR A 207 4.22 -7.36 -16.11
C TYR A 207 4.95 -7.43 -17.46
N ASP A 208 5.74 -8.48 -17.64
CA ASP A 208 6.50 -8.78 -18.84
C ASP A 208 6.69 -10.32 -18.95
N PRO A 209 5.72 -11.05 -19.53
CA PRO A 209 5.73 -12.51 -19.57
C PRO A 209 7.03 -13.10 -20.13
N GLY A 210 7.61 -14.06 -19.39
CA GLY A 210 8.87 -14.71 -19.74
C GLY A 210 10.11 -13.96 -19.24
N ARG A 211 9.97 -12.72 -18.75
CA ARG A 211 11.07 -11.98 -18.13
C ARG A 211 11.60 -12.74 -16.92
N ARG A 212 12.92 -12.95 -16.90
CA ARG A 212 13.66 -13.49 -15.76
C ARG A 212 14.37 -12.36 -15.02
N LEU A 213 14.37 -12.41 -13.69
CA LEU A 213 15.10 -11.45 -12.86
C LEU A 213 15.64 -12.12 -11.59
N ARG A 214 16.59 -11.45 -10.93
CA ARG A 214 17.08 -11.84 -9.60
C ARG A 214 16.35 -11.04 -8.53
N TYR A 215 15.82 -11.72 -7.52
CA TYR A 215 15.19 -11.12 -6.34
C TYR A 215 15.78 -11.76 -5.08
N ASN A 216 16.45 -10.96 -4.24
CA ASN A 216 17.11 -11.43 -3.00
C ASN A 216 17.98 -12.68 -3.19
N GLY A 217 18.81 -12.68 -4.24
CA GLY A 217 19.70 -13.79 -4.57
C GLY A 217 19.04 -14.97 -5.29
N ARG A 218 17.71 -15.00 -5.39
CA ARG A 218 16.93 -16.07 -6.05
C ARG A 218 16.55 -15.69 -7.48
N GLN A 219 16.37 -16.69 -8.35
CA GLN A 219 15.90 -16.51 -9.71
C GLN A 219 14.38 -16.56 -9.74
N VAL A 220 13.75 -15.60 -10.42
CA VAL A 220 12.29 -15.56 -10.60
C VAL A 220 11.93 -15.28 -12.06
N MET A 221 10.74 -15.70 -12.47
CA MET A 221 10.20 -15.46 -13.81
C MET A 221 8.78 -14.92 -13.71
N VAL A 222 8.49 -13.90 -14.52
CA VAL A 222 7.12 -13.42 -14.73
C VAL A 222 6.37 -14.40 -15.63
N ARG A 223 5.22 -14.90 -15.20
CA ARG A 223 4.41 -15.83 -16.00
C ARG A 223 3.32 -15.12 -16.78
N ALA A 224 2.78 -15.81 -17.79
CA ALA A 224 1.80 -15.22 -18.72
C ALA A 224 0.48 -14.86 -18.03
N GLU A 225 0.10 -15.65 -17.02
CA GLU A 225 -1.03 -15.40 -16.13
C GLU A 225 -0.84 -14.16 -15.25
N GLY A 226 0.39 -13.67 -15.09
CA GLY A 226 0.78 -12.62 -14.13
C GLY A 226 1.54 -13.21 -12.95
N GLY A 227 2.04 -12.34 -12.05
CA GLY A 227 2.82 -12.76 -10.88
C GLY A 227 4.25 -13.19 -11.20
N CYS A 228 5.09 -13.23 -10.17
CA CYS A 228 6.48 -13.68 -10.26
C CYS A 228 6.63 -15.02 -9.55
N TYR A 229 7.31 -15.99 -10.18
CA TYR A 229 7.46 -17.34 -9.64
C TYR A 229 8.93 -17.71 -9.54
N LEU A 230 9.30 -18.40 -8.46
CA LEU A 230 10.66 -18.91 -8.29
C LEU A 230 11.03 -19.88 -9.42
N ILE A 231 12.30 -19.86 -9.82
CA ILE A 231 12.90 -20.81 -10.74
C ILE A 231 13.74 -21.81 -9.92
N ASP A 232 13.61 -23.10 -10.22
CA ASP A 232 14.42 -24.15 -9.61
C ASP A 232 15.90 -24.10 -10.08
N PRO A 233 16.82 -24.84 -9.45
CA PRO A 233 18.23 -24.87 -9.85
C PRO A 233 18.47 -25.35 -11.29
N LEU A 234 17.51 -26.03 -11.92
CA LEU A 234 17.57 -26.49 -13.30
C LEU A 234 16.99 -25.48 -14.29
N GLY A 235 16.60 -24.28 -13.83
CA GLY A 235 16.08 -23.23 -14.69
C GLY A 235 14.59 -23.36 -15.04
N ARG A 236 13.84 -24.22 -14.34
CA ARG A 236 12.42 -24.48 -14.58
C ARG A 236 11.53 -23.66 -13.62
N PRO A 237 10.40 -23.10 -14.08
CA PRO A 237 9.48 -22.35 -13.22
C PRO A 237 8.79 -23.27 -12.21
N THR A 238 8.74 -22.85 -10.95
CA THR A 238 8.01 -23.52 -9.87
C THR A 238 6.58 -22.96 -9.73
N THR A 239 5.81 -23.53 -8.80
CA THR A 239 4.48 -23.00 -8.40
C THR A 239 4.56 -21.98 -7.26
N THR A 240 5.75 -21.72 -6.72
CA THR A 240 5.94 -20.80 -5.59
C THR A 240 6.00 -19.36 -6.10
N LEU A 241 5.00 -18.57 -5.72
CA LEU A 241 4.99 -17.12 -5.95
C LEU A 241 6.08 -16.43 -5.12
N ALA A 242 6.69 -15.42 -5.72
CA ALA A 242 7.68 -14.55 -5.13
C ALA A 242 7.39 -13.12 -5.57
N GLY A 243 6.34 -12.55 -4.98
CA GLY A 243 5.79 -11.24 -5.34
C GLY A 243 4.94 -11.27 -6.61
N SER A 244 4.35 -10.11 -6.90
CA SER A 244 3.40 -9.91 -7.97
C SER A 244 3.97 -9.05 -9.11
N THR A 245 3.12 -8.85 -10.12
CA THR A 245 3.30 -7.85 -11.18
C THR A 245 2.18 -6.80 -11.21
N VAL A 246 1.30 -6.80 -10.21
CA VAL A 246 0.07 -5.99 -10.23
C VAL A 246 0.37 -4.54 -9.84
N THR A 247 -0.31 -3.59 -10.47
CA THR A 247 -0.25 -2.19 -10.04
C THR A 247 -1.43 -1.85 -9.11
N LEU A 248 -1.29 -0.80 -8.29
CA LEU A 248 -2.42 -0.30 -7.50
C LEU A 248 -3.60 0.18 -8.36
N ALA A 249 -3.34 0.58 -9.61
CA ALA A 249 -4.40 0.97 -10.55
C ALA A 249 -5.19 -0.24 -11.06
N ASP A 250 -4.53 -1.38 -11.27
CA ASP A 250 -5.22 -2.62 -11.63
C ASP A 250 -6.08 -3.10 -10.46
N GLN A 251 -5.56 -2.99 -9.23
CA GLN A 251 -6.29 -3.33 -8.03
C GLN A 251 -7.51 -2.44 -7.76
N LEU A 252 -7.45 -1.15 -8.09
CA LEU A 252 -8.62 -0.27 -8.05
C LEU A 252 -9.74 -0.80 -8.96
N ARG A 253 -9.39 -1.27 -10.16
CA ARG A 253 -10.36 -1.88 -11.07
C ARG A 253 -10.84 -3.21 -10.54
N THR A 254 -9.98 -4.05 -9.98
CA THR A 254 -10.41 -5.30 -9.34
C THR A 254 -11.49 -5.03 -8.27
N LEU A 255 -11.28 -4.05 -7.40
CA LEU A 255 -12.27 -3.70 -6.37
C LEU A 255 -13.61 -3.26 -6.96
N ILE A 256 -13.59 -2.40 -7.97
CA ILE A 256 -14.80 -1.82 -8.55
C ILE A 256 -15.50 -2.81 -9.49
N ASP A 257 -14.78 -3.37 -10.46
CA ASP A 257 -15.35 -4.16 -11.55
C ASP A 257 -15.67 -5.60 -11.10
N VAL A 258 -14.88 -6.18 -10.19
CA VAL A 258 -15.05 -7.59 -9.77
C VAL A 258 -15.81 -7.71 -8.45
N PHE A 259 -15.52 -6.85 -7.48
CA PHE A 259 -16.11 -6.91 -6.15
C PHE A 259 -17.22 -5.87 -5.91
N ASN A 260 -17.52 -5.03 -6.91
CA ASN A 260 -18.55 -3.99 -6.83
C ASN A 260 -18.38 -3.07 -5.60
N ILE A 261 -17.14 -2.78 -5.23
CA ILE A 261 -16.80 -1.83 -4.17
C ILE A 261 -16.92 -0.43 -4.75
N ASP A 262 -17.59 0.48 -4.03
CA ASP A 262 -17.70 1.86 -4.48
C ASP A 262 -16.33 2.54 -4.55
N VAL A 263 -16.20 3.52 -5.46
CA VAL A 263 -14.92 4.19 -5.71
C VAL A 263 -14.33 4.84 -4.46
N VAL A 264 -15.15 5.34 -3.53
CA VAL A 264 -14.67 6.00 -2.31
C VAL A 264 -14.09 4.97 -1.35
N ALA A 265 -14.79 3.86 -1.12
CA ALA A 265 -14.28 2.75 -0.33
C ALA A 265 -13.02 2.14 -0.95
N ALA A 266 -12.99 1.95 -2.27
CA ALA A 266 -11.81 1.42 -2.95
C ALA A 266 -10.60 2.36 -2.82
N CYS A 267 -10.79 3.68 -2.93
CA CYS A 267 -9.74 4.66 -2.65
C CYS A 267 -9.26 4.62 -1.20
N ARG A 268 -10.15 4.38 -0.21
CA ARG A 268 -9.73 4.21 1.19
C ARG A 268 -8.83 2.99 1.35
N MET A 269 -9.21 1.85 0.77
CA MET A 269 -8.44 0.61 0.81
C MET A 269 -7.05 0.73 0.15
N LEU A 270 -6.90 1.59 -0.87
CA LEU A 270 -5.64 1.76 -1.60
C LEU A 270 -4.77 2.94 -1.12
N ALA A 271 -5.35 3.88 -0.37
CA ALA A 271 -4.64 5.10 0.03
C ALA A 271 -4.79 5.42 1.52
N THR A 272 -6.02 5.53 2.02
CA THR A 272 -6.27 5.99 3.40
C THR A 272 -5.85 4.93 4.42
N THR A 273 -6.31 3.70 4.25
CA THR A 273 -6.02 2.57 5.14
C THR A 273 -4.53 2.23 5.19
N PRO A 274 -3.81 2.04 4.06
CA PRO A 274 -2.37 1.80 4.12
C PRO A 274 -1.58 2.99 4.69
N ALA A 275 -1.99 4.24 4.43
CA ALA A 275 -1.34 5.41 5.04
C ALA A 275 -1.52 5.44 6.57
N ARG A 276 -2.69 5.03 7.07
CA ARG A 276 -2.95 4.89 8.50
C ARG A 276 -2.09 3.79 9.12
N ILE A 277 -2.06 2.60 8.51
CA ILE A 277 -1.24 1.45 8.95
C ILE A 277 0.25 1.83 9.03
N ALA A 278 0.75 2.55 8.03
CA ALA A 278 2.14 3.00 7.96
C ALA A 278 2.48 4.23 8.82
N HIS A 279 1.53 4.76 9.59
CA HIS A 279 1.70 5.97 10.43
C HIS A 279 2.09 7.22 9.62
N VAL A 280 1.52 7.38 8.42
CA VAL A 280 1.72 8.54 7.54
C VAL A 280 0.40 9.21 7.12
N GLY A 281 -0.72 8.74 7.67
CA GLY A 281 -2.07 9.20 7.38
C GLY A 281 -2.36 10.64 7.84
N ASP A 282 -1.49 11.26 8.64
CA ASP A 282 -1.50 12.69 8.97
C ASP A 282 -1.07 13.56 7.78
N ARG A 283 -0.21 13.03 6.89
CA ARG A 283 0.37 13.76 5.76
C ARG A 283 -0.21 13.34 4.41
N VAL A 284 -0.57 12.07 4.24
CA VAL A 284 -1.00 11.50 2.94
C VAL A 284 -2.22 10.60 3.10
N GLY A 285 -2.71 10.05 1.99
CA GLY A 285 -3.80 9.05 1.99
C GLY A 285 -5.21 9.61 1.98
N SER A 286 -5.40 10.93 2.05
CA SER A 286 -6.71 11.56 1.82
C SER A 286 -6.59 12.99 1.28
N ILE A 287 -7.70 13.49 0.73
CA ILE A 287 -7.82 14.87 0.25
C ILE A 287 -8.39 15.72 1.39
N ALA A 288 -7.50 16.40 2.12
CA ALA A 288 -7.88 17.29 3.21
C ALA A 288 -6.89 18.47 3.33
N VAL A 289 -7.37 19.58 3.88
CA VAL A 289 -6.53 20.75 4.17
C VAL A 289 -5.39 20.34 5.11
N GLY A 290 -4.18 20.83 4.83
CA GLY A 290 -2.98 20.53 5.61
C GLY A 290 -2.24 19.25 5.21
N ARG A 291 -2.81 18.42 4.31
CA ARG A 291 -2.15 17.21 3.78
C ARG A 291 -1.35 17.52 2.51
N LYS A 292 -0.39 16.64 2.17
CA LYS A 292 0.35 16.72 0.90
C LYS A 292 -0.61 16.51 -0.26
N ALA A 293 -0.46 17.32 -1.31
CA ALA A 293 -1.29 17.27 -2.51
C ALA A 293 -0.89 16.13 -3.46
N ASN A 294 -0.71 14.90 -2.94
CA ASN A 294 -0.39 13.71 -3.72
C ASN A 294 -1.67 13.15 -4.34
N LEU A 295 -1.97 13.55 -5.57
CA LEU A 295 -3.24 13.25 -6.24
C LEU A 295 -3.04 12.41 -7.49
N LEU A 296 -3.97 11.48 -7.72
CA LEU A 296 -4.09 10.71 -8.96
C LEU A 296 -5.37 11.12 -9.68
N VAL A 297 -5.24 11.68 -10.88
CA VAL A 297 -6.39 12.03 -11.72
C VAL A 297 -6.67 10.92 -12.72
N VAL A 298 -7.86 10.34 -12.63
CA VAL A 298 -8.35 9.29 -13.52
C VAL A 298 -9.56 9.76 -14.31
N THR A 299 -9.72 9.19 -15.51
CA THR A 299 -10.95 9.30 -16.31
C THR A 299 -12.08 8.49 -15.70
N ALA A 300 -13.32 8.68 -16.17
CA ALA A 300 -14.47 7.86 -15.75
C ALA A 300 -14.24 6.35 -15.97
N ALA A 301 -13.53 5.98 -17.04
CA ALA A 301 -13.12 4.60 -17.30
C ALA A 301 -11.91 4.13 -16.45
N LEU A 302 -11.58 4.86 -15.37
CA LEU A 302 -10.46 4.59 -14.45
C LEU A 302 -9.10 4.45 -15.18
N ARG A 303 -8.92 5.16 -16.29
CA ARG A 303 -7.63 5.30 -16.97
C ARG A 303 -6.91 6.53 -16.43
N ARG A 304 -5.59 6.47 -16.19
CA ARG A 304 -4.82 7.68 -15.84
C ARG A 304 -5.06 8.74 -16.90
N SER A 305 -5.43 9.94 -16.46
CA SER A 305 -5.44 11.10 -17.35
C SER A 305 -3.99 11.50 -17.64
N ARG A 306 -3.71 12.06 -18.82
CA ARG A 306 -2.40 12.63 -19.14
C ARG A 306 -2.09 13.92 -18.34
N ALA A 307 -3.07 14.44 -17.60
CA ALA A 307 -2.98 15.67 -16.83
C ALA A 307 -2.44 15.41 -15.41
N ALA A 308 -1.13 15.61 -15.28
CA ALA A 308 -0.37 15.97 -14.08
C ALA A 308 -0.47 15.07 -12.82
N TRP A 309 0.66 14.48 -12.47
CA TRP A 309 1.00 14.25 -11.06
C TRP A 309 1.26 15.61 -10.41
N CYS A 310 0.63 15.88 -9.28
CA CYS A 310 1.08 16.93 -8.39
C CYS A 310 1.70 16.27 -7.16
N THR A 311 2.97 16.56 -6.91
CA THR A 311 3.67 16.34 -5.65
C THR A 311 4.21 17.70 -5.26
N ALA A 312 3.35 18.54 -4.68
CA ALA A 312 3.79 19.85 -4.20
C ALA A 312 4.75 19.64 -3.01
N ARG A 313 6.06 19.86 -3.21
CA ARG A 313 6.95 20.16 -2.09
C ARG A 313 6.65 21.61 -1.69
N GLY A 314 6.25 21.83 -0.44
CA GLY A 314 5.97 23.18 0.04
C GLY A 314 7.21 24.09 -0.07
N PRO A 315 7.04 25.40 -0.31
CA PRO A 315 8.16 26.32 -0.36
C PRO A 315 8.80 26.44 1.04
N THR A 316 10.12 26.33 1.10
CA THR A 316 10.89 26.83 2.24
C THR A 316 10.64 28.33 2.36
N THR A 317 10.13 28.76 3.51
CA THR A 317 9.81 30.16 3.77
C THR A 317 11.09 30.99 3.78
N SER A 318 11.41 31.67 2.68
CA SER A 318 12.20 32.90 2.72
C SER A 318 11.27 34.07 2.39
N ARG A 319 11.10 34.94 3.38
CA ARG A 319 10.14 36.03 3.40
C ARG A 319 10.88 37.31 3.03
N THR A 320 10.91 37.69 1.75
CA THR A 320 11.17 39.08 1.32
C THR A 320 10.88 39.26 -0.17
N ALA A 321 9.78 39.95 -0.50
CA ALA A 321 9.74 40.93 -1.60
C ALA A 321 8.40 41.69 -1.53
N ARG A 322 8.48 42.96 -1.11
CA ARG A 322 7.45 43.99 -1.35
C ARG A 322 7.59 44.49 -2.78
N THR A 323 6.45 44.83 -3.41
CA THR A 323 6.18 45.93 -4.38
C THR A 323 5.03 45.46 -5.30
N ALA A 324 4.09 46.26 -5.79
CA ALA A 324 3.60 47.59 -5.49
C ALA A 324 2.19 47.70 -6.13
N CYS A 325 1.44 48.71 -5.71
CA CYS A 325 0.06 49.04 -6.07
C CYS A 325 -0.13 49.46 -7.55
N CYS A 326 -1.30 49.17 -8.16
CA CYS A 326 -2.13 50.09 -8.96
C CYS A 326 -3.41 49.40 -9.50
N ALA A 327 -4.53 50.11 -9.52
CA ALA A 327 -5.88 49.76 -10.02
C ALA A 327 -6.47 50.98 -10.78
N PRO A 328 -7.74 51.04 -11.30
CA PRO A 328 -8.51 50.24 -12.29
C PRO A 328 -9.18 51.17 -13.39
N PRO A 329 -10.43 50.98 -13.93
CA PRO A 329 -11.00 49.96 -14.85
C PRO A 329 -11.65 50.54 -16.16
N CYS A 330 -12.10 49.72 -17.13
CA CYS A 330 -13.16 50.13 -18.10
C CYS A 330 -13.87 48.92 -18.78
N PRO A 331 -15.18 49.02 -19.16
CA PRO A 331 -16.11 47.90 -19.35
C PRO A 331 -16.52 47.66 -20.82
N ARG A 332 -16.98 46.44 -21.13
CA ARG A 332 -18.07 46.17 -22.11
C ARG A 332 -18.39 44.67 -22.19
N ARG A 333 -19.69 44.35 -22.03
CA ARG A 333 -20.31 43.08 -22.42
C ARG A 333 -20.45 43.05 -23.95
N CYS A 334 -20.18 41.90 -24.57
CA CYS A 334 -20.69 41.55 -25.90
C CYS A 334 -20.93 40.04 -25.93
N GLU A 335 -22.20 39.66 -26.08
CA GLU A 335 -22.65 38.31 -26.42
C GLU A 335 -22.52 38.11 -27.94
N THR A 336 -22.37 36.85 -28.36
CA THR A 336 -22.33 36.32 -29.74
C THR A 336 -20.98 36.34 -30.49
N CYS A 337 -20.21 35.27 -30.31
CA CYS A 337 -19.39 34.65 -31.36
C CYS A 337 -19.24 33.15 -31.02
N LEU A 338 -20.14 32.33 -31.57
CA LEU A 338 -19.93 30.89 -31.71
C LEU A 338 -18.91 30.70 -32.83
N GLY A 339 -17.76 30.13 -32.50
CA GLY A 339 -16.72 29.75 -33.46
C GLY A 339 -15.65 28.92 -32.75
N GLU A 340 -15.40 27.72 -33.26
CA GLU A 340 -14.32 26.84 -32.82
C GLU A 340 -12.99 27.60 -32.76
N SER A 341 -12.36 27.71 -31.59
CA SER A 341 -10.89 27.87 -31.47
C SER A 341 -10.40 27.80 -30.02
N GLU A 342 -9.27 27.11 -29.89
CA GLU A 342 -8.20 27.28 -28.90
C GLU A 342 -8.51 27.04 -27.41
N ALA A 343 -7.85 26.00 -26.89
CA ALA A 343 -7.57 25.80 -25.48
C ALA A 343 -6.77 27.00 -24.94
N ALA A 344 -7.47 28.05 -24.53
CA ALA A 344 -6.92 29.17 -23.81
C ALA A 344 -6.35 28.67 -22.49
N SER A 345 -5.03 28.72 -22.37
CA SER A 345 -4.25 28.51 -21.17
C SER A 345 -4.75 29.42 -20.04
N ILE A 346 -5.46 28.83 -19.07
CA ILE A 346 -5.89 29.52 -17.85
C ILE A 346 -4.67 29.63 -16.91
N PRO A 347 -4.36 30.81 -16.32
CA PRO A 347 -3.24 30.97 -15.41
C PRO A 347 -3.46 30.22 -14.08
N TRP A 348 -2.69 29.16 -13.84
CA TRP A 348 -2.75 28.21 -12.73
C TRP A 348 -2.35 28.74 -11.34
N LYS A 349 -2.61 30.01 -11.01
CA LYS A 349 -2.00 30.62 -9.81
C LYS A 349 -2.77 30.50 -8.50
N ARG A 350 -4.04 30.08 -8.46
CA ARG A 350 -4.77 29.87 -7.19
C ARG A 350 -5.93 28.86 -7.33
N ALA A 351 -5.66 27.56 -7.25
CA ALA A 351 -6.71 26.57 -7.03
C ALA A 351 -6.81 26.23 -5.53
N ARG A 352 -7.79 26.82 -4.85
CA ARG A 352 -8.33 26.33 -3.57
C ARG A 352 -9.50 25.41 -3.94
N TYR A 353 -9.30 24.10 -3.83
CA TYR A 353 -10.24 23.00 -4.15
C TYR A 353 -10.67 22.90 -5.61
N PHE A 354 -10.46 21.74 -6.25
CA PHE A 354 -11.35 21.29 -7.33
C PHE A 354 -11.47 19.76 -7.37
N MET A 355 -12.72 19.33 -7.16
CA MET A 355 -13.34 18.09 -7.64
C MET A 355 -13.99 18.44 -8.97
N VAL A 356 -13.73 17.68 -10.04
CA VAL A 356 -14.63 17.64 -11.22
C VAL A 356 -14.58 16.24 -11.85
N LEU A 357 -15.69 15.51 -11.69
CA LEU A 357 -16.19 14.57 -12.68
C LEU A 357 -16.79 15.37 -13.84
N PRO A 358 -16.63 14.91 -15.10
CA PRO A 358 -17.82 14.85 -15.94
C PRO A 358 -17.98 13.45 -16.56
N PHE A 359 -19.20 12.96 -16.42
CA PHE A 359 -19.82 11.95 -17.27
C PHE A 359 -19.84 12.44 -18.72
N SER A 360 -19.18 11.70 -19.62
CA SER A 360 -19.59 11.58 -21.03
C SER A 360 -18.85 10.40 -21.67
N ASP A 361 -19.61 9.44 -22.20
CA ASP A 361 -19.14 8.29 -22.97
C ASP A 361 -18.53 8.71 -24.31
N ALA A 362 -17.29 9.19 -24.30
CA ALA A 362 -16.45 9.24 -25.48
C ALA A 362 -15.03 9.57 -25.07
N ILE A 363 -14.12 8.59 -25.19
CA ILE A 363 -12.74 8.71 -25.70
C ILE A 363 -12.11 7.33 -25.48
N ARG A 364 -12.22 6.49 -26.53
CA ARG A 364 -11.46 5.25 -26.69
C ARG A 364 -10.14 5.59 -27.38
N ALA A 365 -9.03 5.61 -26.65
CA ALA A 365 -7.70 5.28 -27.20
C ALA A 365 -6.64 5.06 -26.09
N ASN A 366 -6.18 3.81 -26.04
CA ASN A 366 -4.93 3.21 -25.55
C ASN A 366 -3.95 4.01 -24.67
N MET A 367 -3.73 3.48 -23.45
CA MET A 367 -2.45 3.51 -22.73
C MET A 367 -2.48 2.57 -21.50
N TRP A 368 -2.89 1.29 -21.62
CA TRP A 368 -2.82 0.30 -20.53
C TRP A 368 -2.65 -1.11 -21.08
N SER A 369 -1.73 -1.88 -20.50
CA SER A 369 -1.42 -3.26 -20.86
C SER A 369 -2.50 -4.23 -20.36
N ALA A 370 -3.21 -4.82 -21.31
CA ALA A 370 -4.16 -5.93 -21.21
C ALA A 370 -5.49 -5.68 -20.46
N PRO A 371 -6.62 -6.25 -20.95
CA PRO A 371 -7.86 -6.36 -20.16
C PRO A 371 -7.59 -7.11 -18.85
N LEU A 372 -8.39 -6.84 -17.80
CA LEU A 372 -8.49 -7.70 -16.61
C LEU A 372 -8.78 -9.12 -17.10
N LYS A 373 -7.74 -9.95 -17.20
CA LYS A 373 -7.90 -11.34 -17.59
C LYS A 373 -8.40 -12.06 -16.34
N PHE A 374 -9.70 -12.33 -16.28
CA PHE A 374 -10.17 -13.42 -15.43
C PHE A 374 -9.39 -14.66 -15.86
N HIS A 375 -8.52 -15.14 -14.99
CA HIS A 375 -7.74 -16.32 -15.30
C HIS A 375 -8.70 -17.52 -15.25
N ASP A 376 -9.08 -18.05 -16.42
CA ASP A 376 -9.95 -19.24 -16.55
C ASP A 376 -9.44 -20.47 -15.78
N GLY A 377 -8.18 -20.45 -15.30
CA GLY A 377 -7.66 -21.49 -14.41
C GLY A 377 -8.42 -21.66 -13.10
N TYR A 378 -9.27 -20.71 -12.70
CA TYR A 378 -10.16 -20.88 -11.55
C TYR A 378 -11.28 -21.90 -11.79
N LEU A 379 -11.75 -22.03 -13.03
CA LEU A 379 -12.79 -23.00 -13.41
C LEU A 379 -12.19 -24.36 -13.80
N LYS A 380 -10.86 -24.46 -13.91
CA LYS A 380 -10.14 -25.66 -14.38
C LYS A 380 -9.44 -26.45 -13.27
N LYS A 381 -9.54 -26.03 -12.00
CA LYS A 381 -8.91 -26.72 -10.86
C LYS A 381 -9.90 -27.51 -10.05
#